data_AF-A0A8I1SBY5-F1
#
_entry.id   AF-A0A8I1SBY5-F1
#
_cell.length_a   1.000
_cell.length_b   1.000
_cell.length_c   1.000
_cell.angle_alpha   90.00
_cell.angle_beta   90.00
_cell.angle_gamma   90.00
#
_symmetry.space_group_name_H-M   'P 1'
#
loop_
_entity.id
_entity.type
_entity.pdbx_description
1 polymer ?
#
loop_
_entity_poly.entity_id
_entity_poly.type
_entity_poly.pdbx_seq_one_letter_code
_entity_poly.pdbx_strand_id
1 'polypeptide(L)' 'MRTITILGYVVCGLALLAIELLARFTRVPVPTLAALFRWMLRRRSAQIGIIMAWWWIGWHFLGDGA' A
#
# COMPACT_ATOMS: atom_id res chain seq x y z
N MET A 1 18.39 6.41 -11.38
CA MET A 1 17.08 6.85 -10.86
C MET A 1 16.13 5.66 -10.61
N ARG A 2 16.04 4.68 -11.51
CA ARG A 2 15.30 3.40 -11.34
C ARG A 2 15.46 2.69 -9.99
N THR A 3 16.67 2.67 -9.44
CA THR A 3 16.97 2.01 -8.15
C THR A 3 16.24 2.64 -6.96
N ILE A 4 16.04 3.96 -6.97
CA ILE A 4 15.38 4.68 -5.87
C ILE A 4 13.88 4.39 -5.87
N THR A 5 13.26 4.34 -7.04
CA THR A 5 11.85 3.96 -7.22
C THR A 5 11.62 2.53 -6.75
N ILE A 6 12.49 1.59 -7.15
CA ILE A 6 12.42 0.19 -6.72
C ILE A 6 12.56 0.09 -5.20
N LEU A 7 13.55 0.78 -4.62
CA LEU A 7 13.76 0.77 -3.16
C LEU A 7 12.53 1.30 -2.42
N GLY A 8 11.93 2.40 -2.90
CA GLY A 8 10.74 2.99 -2.31
C GLY A 8 9.55 2.02 -2.31
N TYR A 9 9.32 1.33 -3.44
CA TYR A 9 8.27 0.31 -3.51
C TYR A 9 8.52 -0.89 -2.61
N VAL A 10 9.75 -1.38 -2.57
CA VAL A 10 10.13 -2.51 -1.72
C VAL A 10 9.98 -2.16 -0.24
N VAL A 11 10.39 -0.96 0.18
CA VAL A 11 10.24 -0.49 1.56
C VAL A 11 8.78 -0.31 1.94
N CYS A 12 7.96 0.30 1.08
CA CYS A 12 6.52 0.42 1.33
C CYS A 12 5.83 -0.94 1.41
N GLY A 13 6.18 -1.86 0.50
CA GLY A 13 5.67 -3.24 0.52
C GLY A 13 6.06 -3.99 1.79
N LEU A 14 7.32 -3.89 2.21
CA LEU A 14 7.81 -4.49 3.45
C LEU A 14 7.15 -3.88 4.68
N ALA A 15 6.94 -2.57 4.72
CA ALA A 15 6.24 -1.92 5.82
C ALA A 15 4.79 -2.40 5.94
N LEU A 16 4.07 -2.53 4.82
CA LEU A 16 2.71 -3.07 4.80
C LEU A 16 2.68 -4.53 5.26
N LEU A 17 3.62 -5.35 4.79
CA LEU A 17 3.76 -6.75 5.22
C LEU A 17 4.06 -6.87 6.71
N ALA A 18 4.97 -6.06 7.23
CA ALA A 18 5.32 -6.04 8.64
C ALA A 18 4.12 -5.68 9.51
N ILE A 19 3.36 -4.65 9.12
CA ILE A 19 2.14 -4.23 9.84
C ILE A 19 1.09 -5.34 9.82
N GLU A 20 0.86 -6.00 8.68
CA GLU A 20 -0.10 -7.11 8.60
C GLU A 20 0.35 -8.33 9.42
N LEU A 21 1.64 -8.67 9.40
CA LEU A 21 2.18 -9.73 10.27
C LEU A 21 1.97 -9.38 11.74
N LEU A 22 2.28 -8.15 12.13
CA LEU A 22 2.11 -7.69 13.51
C LEU A 22 0.64 -7.71 13.95
N ALA A 23 -0.28 -7.32 13.05
CA ALA A 23 -1.71 -7.34 13.29
C ALA A 23 -2.29 -8.76 13.35
N ARG A 24 -1.71 -9.73 12.63
CA ARG A 24 -2.15 -11.14 12.65
C ARG A 24 -1.56 -11.95 13.79
N PHE A 25 -0.28 -11.80 14.06
CA PHE A 25 0.45 -12.66 15.00
C PHE A 25 0.49 -12.13 16.43
N THR A 26 0.15 -10.85 16.64
CA THR A 26 0.25 -10.22 17.95
C THR A 26 -1.11 -9.63 18.35
N ARG A 27 -1.44 -9.62 19.65
CA ARG A 27 -2.65 -8.97 20.22
C ARG A 27 -2.58 -7.44 20.24
N VAL A 28 -1.79 -6.82 19.37
CA VAL A 28 -1.74 -5.36 19.28
C VAL A 28 -3.09 -4.90 18.72
N PRO A 29 -3.67 -3.79 19.19
CA PRO A 29 -4.92 -3.24 18.68
C PRO A 29 -4.75 -2.61 17.28
N VAL A 30 -4.11 -3.33 16.36
CA VAL A 30 -3.93 -2.94 14.96
C VAL A 30 -4.95 -3.73 14.14
N PRO A 31 -5.84 -3.07 13.38
CA PRO A 31 -6.80 -3.75 12.54
C PRO A 31 -6.08 -4.51 11.42
N THR A 32 -6.54 -5.74 11.14
CA THR A 32 -6.02 -6.55 10.03
C THR A 32 -6.26 -5.86 8.69
N LEU A 33 -5.46 -6.20 7.67
CA LEU A 33 -5.62 -5.68 6.31
C LEU A 33 -7.05 -5.91 5.79
N ALA A 34 -7.66 -7.05 6.13
CA ALA A 34 -9.04 -7.36 5.74
C ALA A 34 -10.09 -6.47 6.42
N ALA A 35 -9.86 -6.06 7.67
CA ALA A 35 -10.72 -5.09 8.37
C ALA A 35 -10.52 -3.68 7.80
N LEU A 36 -9.26 -3.30 7.54
CA LEU A 36 -8.89 -2.04 6.88
C LEU A 36 -9.53 -1.93 5.50
N PHE A 37 -9.40 -2.93 4.62
CA PHE A 37 -10.02 -2.91 3.29
C PHE A 37 -11.53 -2.77 3.35
N ARG A 38 -12.21 -3.49 4.26
CA ARG A 38 -13.67 -3.34 4.47
C ARG A 38 -14.05 -1.92 4.91
N TRP A 39 -13.24 -1.30 5.76
CA TRP A 39 -13.46 0.08 6.19
C TRP A 39 -13.16 1.08 5.06
N MET A 40 -12.08 0.86 4.32
CA MET A 40 -11.64 1.68 3.19
C MET A 40 -12.68 1.68 2.07
N LEU A 41 -13.18 0.50 1.72
CA LEU A 41 -14.22 0.32 0.70
C LEU A 41 -15.57 0.93 1.11
N ARG A 42 -15.76 1.28 2.38
CA ARG A 42 -16.93 2.03 2.86
C ARG A 42 -16.77 3.55 2.78
N ARG A 43 -15.57 4.08 2.55
CA ARG A 43 -15.29 5.52 2.51
C ARG A 43 -14.78 5.93 1.12
N ARG A 44 -15.55 6.75 0.41
CA ARG A 44 -15.16 7.26 -0.91
C ARG A 44 -13.79 7.96 -0.93
N SER A 45 -13.44 8.70 0.13
CA SER A 45 -12.12 9.34 0.24
C SER A 45 -10.98 8.33 0.21
N ALA A 46 -11.16 7.18 0.86
CA ALA A 46 -10.15 6.15 0.94
C ALA A 46 -10.09 5.34 -0.36
N GLN A 47 -11.22 5.11 -1.04
CA GLN A 47 -11.27 4.55 -2.40
C GLN A 47 -10.52 5.44 -3.41
N ILE A 48 -10.72 6.76 -3.35
CA ILE A 48 -9.98 7.71 -4.18
C ILE A 48 -8.49 7.62 -3.88
N GLY A 49 -8.10 7.49 -2.61
CA GLY A 49 -6.71 7.26 -2.21
C GLY A 49 -6.10 6.00 -2.84
N ILE A 50 -6.85 4.89 -2.92
CA ILE A 50 -6.41 3.65 -3.58
C ILE A 50 -6.20 3.89 -5.08
N ILE A 51 -7.17 4.53 -5.74
CA ILE A 51 -7.08 4.80 -7.18
C ILE A 51 -5.91 5.74 -7.47
N MET A 52 -5.68 6.75 -6.61
CA MET A 52 -4.57 7.68 -6.73
C MET A 52 -3.22 6.99 -6.50
N ALA A 53 -3.13 6.07 -5.54
CA ALA A 53 -1.95 5.25 -5.33
C ALA A 53 -1.69 4.31 -6.52
N TRP A 54 -2.73 3.69 -7.07
CA TRP A 54 -2.65 2.87 -8.28
C TRP A 54 -2.23 3.69 -9.51
N TRP A 55 -2.79 4.88 -9.66
CA TRP A 55 -2.42 5.84 -10.69
C TRP A 55 -0.95 6.25 -10.55
N TRP A 56 -0.52 6.63 -9.35
CA TRP A 56 0.89 6.93 -9.07
C TRP A 56 1.83 5.77 -9.43
N ILE A 57 1.46 4.53 -9.08
CA ILE A 57 2.17 3.31 -9.51
C ILE A 57 2.24 3.20 -11.03
N GLY A 58 1.11 3.41 -11.71
CA GLY A 58 1.03 3.33 -13.16
C GLY A 58 1.96 4.31 -13.85
N TRP A 59 2.04 5.56 -13.39
CA TRP A 59 2.89 6.59 -14.00
C TRP A 59 4.38 6.31 -13.81
N HIS A 60 4.76 5.76 -12.66
CA HIS A 60 6.14 5.32 -12.44
C HIS A 60 6.52 4.12 -13.31
N PHE A 61 5.60 3.17 -13.52
CA PHE A 61 5.86 2.02 -14.38
C PHE A 61 5.90 2.39 -15.87
N LEU A 62 5.07 3.36 -16.28
CA LEU A 62 5.01 3.84 -17.66
C LEU A 62 6.21 4.74 -18.01
N GLY A 63 6.71 5.53 -17.06
CA GLY A 63 7.84 6.45 -17.27
C GLY A 63 9.22 5.79 -17.36
N ASP A 64 9.38 4.58 -16.80
CA ASP A 64 10.63 3.80 -16.89
C ASP A 64 10.70 2.91 -18.15
N GLY A 65 9.69 2.94 -19.02
CA GLY A 65 9.54 2.09 -20.21
C GLY A 65 9.70 2.77 -21.57
N ALA A 66 10.35 3.94 -21.64
CA ALA A 66 10.71 4.63 -22.89
C ALA A 66 12.19 4.40 -23.25
#